data_AF-A0A7C5Q7H8-F1
#
_entry.id   AF-A0A7C5Q7H8-F1
#
_cell.length_a   1.000
_cell.length_b   1.000
_cell.length_c   1.000
_cell.angle_alpha   90.00
_cell.angle_beta   90.00
_cell.angle_gamma   90.00
#
_symmetry.space_group_name_H-M   'P 1'
#
loop_
_entity.id
_entity.type
_entity.pdbx_description
1 polymer ?
#
loop_
_entity_poly.entity_id
_entity_poly.type
_entity_poly.pdbx_seq_one_letter_code
_entity_poly.pdbx_strand_id
1 'polypeptide(L)'
;MSSITRRKKIIIAVTSVIFMACVCCGGFGLWGAWSGSRLFVSDPKDLKTMGAEIADYTLPPDYAEVIGMRLFDSIMVAIAKEDAPSDSMLIMLMKPPEGAEVDQAILEKQLAAALRQQFSMQGFNLTLDTVETRTINDEEVALTYRKGEDNFGASYRQMSALFNGSKGKVFILVQGTEAGWNQATLDDFLDSLH
;
A
#
# COMPACT_ATOMS: atom_id res chain seq x y z
N MET A 1 -17.22 51.89 40.68
CA MET A 1 -17.90 50.58 40.71
C MET A 1 -18.80 50.47 39.49
N SER A 2 -18.33 49.83 38.42
CA SER A 2 -19.15 49.57 37.23
C SER A 2 -19.88 48.24 37.41
N SER A 3 -21.20 48.30 37.58
CA SER A 3 -22.06 47.13 37.74
C SER A 3 -22.18 46.39 36.41
N ILE A 4 -21.33 45.37 36.23
CA ILE A 4 -21.51 44.40 35.15
C ILE A 4 -22.83 43.67 35.41
N THR A 5 -23.88 44.04 34.66
CA THR A 5 -25.22 43.48 34.77
C THR A 5 -25.19 41.96 34.53
N ARG A 6 -26.05 41.23 35.24
CA ARG A 6 -26.13 39.75 35.24
C ARG A 6 -26.13 39.13 33.84
N ARG A 7 -26.74 39.82 32.86
CA ARG A 7 -26.74 39.41 31.43
C ARG A 7 -25.35 39.40 30.79
N LYS A 8 -24.49 40.40 31.09
CA LYS A 8 -23.10 40.44 30.58
C LYS A 8 -22.23 39.32 31.18
N LYS A 9 -22.46 38.94 32.45
CA LYS A 9 -21.76 37.81 33.08
C LYS A 9 -22.15 36.45 32.47
N ILE A 10 -23.44 36.27 32.17
CA ILE A 10 -23.94 35.04 31.53
C ILE A 10 -23.40 34.91 30.10
N ILE A 11 -23.37 36.01 29.32
CA ILE A 11 -22.83 35.99 27.97
C ILE A 11 -21.35 35.60 28.00
N ILE A 12 -20.52 36.22 28.84
CA ILE A 12 -19.08 35.90 28.92
C ILE A 12 -18.83 34.43 29.31
N ALA A 13 -19.62 33.88 30.24
CA ALA A 13 -19.49 32.48 30.65
C ALA A 13 -19.88 31.50 29.53
N VAL A 14 -20.91 31.82 28.74
CA VAL A 14 -21.33 30.97 27.61
C VAL A 14 -20.31 31.04 26.47
N THR A 15 -19.77 32.22 26.16
CA THR A 15 -18.75 32.35 25.11
C THR A 15 -17.45 31.65 25.48
N SER A 16 -17.03 31.68 26.76
CA SER A 16 -15.81 30.98 27.19
C SER A 16 -15.94 29.45 27.12
N VAL A 17 -17.11 28.90 27.44
CA VAL A 17 -17.35 27.45 27.38
C VAL A 17 -17.40 26.97 25.93
N ILE A 18 -18.03 27.72 25.02
CA ILE A 18 -18.07 27.39 23.59
C ILE A 18 -16.68 27.46 22.96
N PHE A 19 -15.87 28.46 23.32
CA PHE A 19 -14.51 28.59 22.80
C PHE A 19 -13.60 27.46 23.31
N MET A 20 -13.74 27.08 24.59
CA MET A 20 -12.97 25.97 25.18
C MET A 20 -13.38 24.61 24.58
N ALA A 21 -14.66 24.40 24.31
CA ALA A 21 -15.15 23.20 23.62
C ALA A 21 -14.64 23.11 22.16
N CYS A 22 -14.58 24.24 21.44
CA CYS A 22 -14.02 24.26 20.08
C CYS A 22 -12.52 23.95 20.03
N VAL A 23 -11.74 24.43 21.02
CA VAL A 23 -10.29 24.16 21.08
C VAL A 23 -10.00 22.69 21.42
N CYS A 24 -10.82 22.05 22.27
CA CYS A 24 -10.68 20.63 22.57
C CYS A 24 -11.09 19.73 21.37
N CYS A 25 -12.13 20.07 20.61
CA CYS A 25 -12.51 19.25 19.45
C CYS A 25 -11.63 19.51 18.21
N GLY A 26 -11.16 20.74 18.01
CA GLY A 26 -10.26 21.09 16.89
C GLY A 26 -8.83 20.59 17.07
N GLY A 27 -8.31 20.61 18.31
CA GLY A 27 -6.96 20.15 18.61
C GLY A 27 -6.78 18.64 18.46
N PHE A 28 -7.77 17.83 18.86
CA PHE A 28 -7.70 16.37 18.71
C PHE A 28 -7.91 15.90 17.27
N GLY A 29 -8.75 16.58 16.48
CA GLY A 29 -8.90 16.28 15.05
C GLY A 29 -7.62 16.53 14.26
N LEU A 30 -6.92 17.62 14.55
CA LEU A 30 -5.63 17.93 13.90
C LEU A 30 -4.48 17.06 14.41
N TRP A 31 -4.46 16.66 15.68
CA TRP A 31 -3.43 15.75 16.20
C TRP A 31 -3.59 14.32 15.66
N GLY A 32 -4.82 13.83 15.48
CA GLY A 32 -5.11 12.56 14.81
C GLY A 32 -4.75 12.57 13.32
N ALA A 33 -4.97 13.69 12.62
CA ALA A 33 -4.54 13.85 11.24
C ALA A 33 -2.99 13.95 11.10
N TRP A 34 -2.29 14.47 12.10
CA TRP A 34 -0.83 14.60 12.09
C TRP A 34 -0.09 13.32 12.54
N SER A 35 -0.76 12.41 13.26
CA SER A 35 -0.22 11.08 13.60
C SER A 35 -0.54 10.01 12.56
N GLY A 36 -1.66 10.16 11.84
CA GLY A 36 -2.10 9.21 10.80
C GLY A 36 -1.23 9.18 9.54
N SER A 37 -0.43 10.22 9.28
CA SER A 37 0.45 10.31 8.11
C SER A 37 1.81 9.62 8.28
N ARG A 38 2.08 8.93 9.40
CA ARG A 38 3.37 8.24 9.64
C ARG A 38 3.42 6.81 9.09
N LEU A 39 2.30 6.24 8.70
CA LEU A 39 2.27 4.88 8.16
C LEU A 39 2.70 4.84 6.69
N PHE A 40 2.40 5.89 5.94
CA PHE A 40 2.75 6.01 4.53
C PHE A 40 3.95 6.92 4.34
N VAL A 41 4.94 6.43 3.62
CA VAL A 41 6.14 7.14 3.19
C VAL A 41 5.97 7.46 1.71
N SER A 42 6.37 8.67 1.32
CA SER A 42 6.31 9.12 -0.09
C SER A 42 7.58 9.86 -0.51
N ASP A 43 8.55 10.04 0.40
CA ASP A 43 9.82 10.65 0.05
C ASP A 43 10.64 9.66 -0.80
N PRO A 44 11.07 10.01 -2.03
CA PRO A 44 11.75 9.07 -2.92
C PRO A 44 13.02 8.44 -2.34
N LYS A 45 13.76 9.16 -1.48
CA LYS A 45 14.98 8.64 -0.85
C LYS A 45 14.64 7.58 0.20
N ASP A 46 13.60 7.85 0.99
CA ASP A 46 13.12 6.90 1.99
C ASP A 46 12.53 5.66 1.31
N LEU A 47 11.78 5.84 0.22
CA LEU A 47 11.20 4.74 -0.56
C LEU A 47 12.28 3.82 -1.15
N LYS A 48 13.32 4.39 -1.74
CA LYS A 48 14.47 3.62 -2.25
C LYS A 48 15.17 2.84 -1.13
N THR A 49 15.29 3.45 0.05
CA THR A 49 15.87 2.80 1.23
C THR A 49 15.00 1.64 1.68
N MET A 50 13.68 1.84 1.76
CA MET A 50 12.72 0.79 2.10
C MET A 50 12.69 -0.34 1.07
N GLY A 51 12.77 -0.01 -0.22
CA GLY A 51 12.86 -0.99 -1.31
C GLY A 51 14.08 -1.89 -1.13
N ALA A 52 15.24 -1.28 -0.88
CA ALA A 52 16.47 -1.99 -0.59
C ALA A 52 16.39 -2.81 0.72
N GLU A 53 15.55 -2.46 1.70
CA GLU A 53 15.34 -3.30 2.89
C GLU A 53 14.53 -4.59 2.59
N ILE A 54 13.75 -4.61 1.50
CA ILE A 54 12.93 -5.76 1.10
C ILE A 54 13.74 -6.74 0.25
N ALA A 55 14.29 -6.28 -0.87
CA ALA A 55 15.06 -7.07 -1.83
C ALA A 55 16.00 -6.17 -2.63
N ASP A 56 17.04 -6.75 -3.24
CA ASP A 56 17.81 -6.03 -4.24
C ASP A 56 17.12 -6.23 -5.61
N TYR A 57 16.83 -5.14 -6.31
CA TYR A 57 16.13 -5.17 -7.61
C TYR A 57 16.49 -3.97 -8.48
N THR A 58 16.19 -4.07 -9.77
CA THR A 58 16.29 -2.95 -10.70
C THR A 58 14.88 -2.50 -11.10
N LEU A 59 14.61 -1.20 -10.97
CA LEU A 59 13.34 -0.63 -11.43
C LEU A 59 13.21 -0.73 -12.95
N PRO A 60 12.04 -1.12 -13.47
CA PRO A 60 11.81 -1.04 -14.91
C PRO A 60 11.90 0.40 -15.44
N PRO A 61 12.12 0.59 -16.75
CA PRO A 61 12.09 1.91 -17.35
C PRO A 61 10.77 2.64 -17.08
N ASP A 62 10.85 3.91 -16.69
CA ASP A 62 9.72 4.80 -16.36
C ASP A 62 8.94 4.41 -15.08
N TYR A 63 9.43 3.46 -14.29
CA TYR A 63 8.87 3.09 -13.00
C TYR A 63 9.66 3.74 -11.85
N ALA A 64 8.94 4.09 -10.79
CA ALA A 64 9.52 4.56 -9.54
C ALA A 64 8.77 3.94 -8.35
N GLU A 65 9.42 3.87 -7.19
CA GLU A 65 8.73 3.64 -5.94
C GLU A 65 7.81 4.84 -5.66
N VAL A 66 6.50 4.61 -5.59
CA VAL A 66 5.49 5.67 -5.45
C VAL A 66 4.92 5.78 -4.04
N ILE A 67 4.90 4.67 -3.31
CA ILE A 67 4.42 4.64 -1.93
C ILE A 67 5.11 3.54 -1.14
N GLY A 68 5.40 3.83 0.12
CA GLY A 68 5.99 2.90 1.06
C GLY A 68 5.13 2.86 2.30
N MET A 69 5.10 1.71 2.97
CA MET A 69 4.42 1.56 4.24
C MET A 69 5.28 0.72 5.17
N ARG A 70 5.46 1.21 6.41
CA ARG A 70 6.10 0.43 7.48
C ARG A 70 5.06 0.17 8.56
N LEU A 71 4.80 -1.10 8.82
CA LEU A 71 3.85 -1.54 9.84
C LEU A 71 4.54 -2.54 10.76
N PHE A 72 4.91 -2.10 11.95
CA PHE A 72 5.79 -2.86 12.86
C PHE A 72 7.08 -3.27 12.13
N ASP A 73 7.39 -4.56 12.06
CA ASP A 73 8.56 -5.12 11.38
C ASP A 73 8.30 -5.45 9.90
N SER A 74 7.09 -5.20 9.40
CA SER A 74 6.74 -5.37 7.98
C SER A 74 7.04 -4.11 7.19
N ILE A 75 7.58 -4.30 5.99
CA ILE A 75 7.88 -3.21 5.04
C ILE A 75 7.16 -3.53 3.74
N MET A 76 6.50 -2.54 3.17
CA MET A 76 5.87 -2.62 1.86
C MET A 76 6.30 -1.44 1.01
N VAL A 77 6.55 -1.68 -0.27
CA VAL A 77 6.80 -0.64 -1.27
C VAL A 77 5.98 -0.97 -2.50
N ALA A 78 5.26 0.03 -3.03
CA ALA A 78 4.60 -0.07 -4.32
C ALA A 78 5.37 0.75 -5.35
N ILE A 79 5.47 0.18 -6.53
CA ILE A 79 6.23 0.66 -7.68
C ILE A 79 5.24 0.78 -8.84
N ALA A 80 5.19 1.95 -9.46
CA ALA A 80 4.29 2.23 -10.58
C ALA A 80 4.98 3.15 -11.58
N LYS A 81 4.39 3.33 -12.76
CA LYS A 81 4.88 4.34 -13.70
C LYS A 81 4.69 5.74 -13.14
N GLU A 82 5.70 6.60 -13.31
CA GLU A 82 5.66 8.00 -12.82
C GLU A 82 4.58 8.84 -13.51
N ASP A 83 4.33 8.57 -14.79
CA ASP A 83 3.44 9.35 -15.66
C ASP A 83 1.97 8.92 -15.61
N ALA A 84 1.71 7.63 -15.32
CA ALA A 84 0.36 7.04 -15.34
C ALA A 84 0.19 5.93 -14.28
N PRO A 85 0.21 6.27 -12.98
CA PRO A 85 0.16 5.27 -11.91
C PRO A 85 -1.17 4.52 -11.79
N SER A 86 -2.29 5.07 -12.29
CA SER A 86 -3.61 4.39 -12.24
C SER A 86 -3.85 3.39 -13.38
N ASP A 87 -3.20 3.61 -14.52
CA ASP A 87 -3.50 2.90 -15.77
C ASP A 87 -2.40 1.91 -16.14
N SER A 88 -1.33 1.86 -15.35
CA SER A 88 -0.20 0.95 -15.52
C SER A 88 -0.25 -0.22 -14.54
N MET A 89 0.57 -1.23 -14.83
CA MET A 89 0.85 -2.32 -13.90
C MET A 89 1.50 -1.77 -12.62
N LEU A 90 0.88 -2.02 -11.47
CA LEU A 90 1.38 -1.72 -10.13
C LEU A 90 2.09 -2.95 -9.57
N ILE A 91 3.35 -2.78 -9.14
CA ILE A 91 4.15 -3.82 -8.51
C ILE A 91 4.26 -3.50 -7.02
N MET A 92 3.81 -4.40 -6.16
CA MET A 92 3.94 -4.28 -4.72
C MET A 92 4.91 -5.34 -4.20
N LEU A 93 5.94 -4.89 -3.49
CA LEU A 93 6.85 -5.73 -2.74
C LEU A 93 6.53 -5.61 -1.25
N MET A 94 6.55 -6.73 -0.56
CA MET A 94 6.33 -6.78 0.88
C MET A 94 7.29 -7.75 1.54
N LYS A 95 7.97 -7.27 2.58
CA LYS A 95 8.69 -8.09 3.54
C LYS A 95 7.80 -8.31 4.76
N PRO A 96 7.32 -9.55 5.02
CA PRO A 96 6.61 -9.89 6.24
C PRO A 96 7.57 -9.87 7.46
N PRO A 97 7.04 -9.87 8.69
CA PRO A 97 7.86 -9.89 9.89
C PRO A 97 8.76 -11.13 9.94
N GLU A 98 9.96 -10.98 10.51
CA GLU A 98 10.86 -12.10 10.69
C GLU A 98 10.23 -13.20 11.58
N GLY A 99 10.42 -14.46 11.19
CA GLY A 99 9.88 -15.61 11.92
C GLY A 99 8.38 -15.86 11.73
N ALA A 100 7.67 -15.06 10.93
CA ALA A 100 6.30 -15.35 10.56
C ALA A 100 6.23 -16.59 9.65
N GLU A 101 5.36 -17.55 9.98
CA GLU A 101 4.93 -18.56 9.01
C GLU A 101 3.97 -17.90 8.02
N VAL A 102 4.46 -17.71 6.80
CA VAL A 102 3.75 -16.98 5.75
C VAL A 102 3.36 -17.95 4.66
N ASP A 103 2.04 -18.09 4.47
CA ASP A 103 1.45 -18.78 3.33
C ASP A 103 1.00 -17.76 2.28
N GLN A 104 1.34 -18.01 1.03
CA GLN A 104 1.02 -17.12 -0.09
C GLN A 104 -0.49 -16.89 -0.22
N ALA A 105 -1.31 -17.95 -0.15
CA ALA A 105 -2.75 -17.83 -0.33
C ALA A 105 -3.41 -17.07 0.84
N ILE A 106 -2.86 -17.18 2.04
CA ILE A 106 -3.29 -16.39 3.21
C ILE A 106 -2.94 -14.90 3.01
N LEU A 107 -1.71 -14.59 2.61
CA LEU A 107 -1.30 -13.20 2.35
C LEU A 107 -2.14 -12.54 1.27
N GLU A 108 -2.35 -13.23 0.15
CA GLU A 108 -3.19 -12.74 -0.95
C GLU A 108 -4.60 -12.44 -0.47
N LYS A 109 -5.20 -13.33 0.35
CA LYS A 109 -6.54 -13.10 0.91
C LYS A 109 -6.57 -11.89 1.85
N GLN A 110 -5.56 -11.74 2.70
CA GLN A 110 -5.47 -10.62 3.63
C GLN A 110 -5.29 -9.30 2.89
N LEU A 111 -4.41 -9.27 1.88
CA LEU A 111 -4.17 -8.08 1.08
C LEU A 111 -5.38 -7.71 0.23
N ALA A 112 -6.04 -8.70 -0.39
CA ALA A 112 -7.29 -8.48 -1.10
C ALA A 112 -8.39 -7.91 -0.17
N ALA A 113 -8.48 -8.40 1.07
CA ALA A 113 -9.42 -7.87 2.06
C ALA A 113 -9.08 -6.42 2.44
N ALA A 114 -7.79 -6.10 2.66
CA ALA A 114 -7.33 -4.75 2.98
C ALA A 114 -7.60 -3.76 1.84
N LEU A 115 -7.29 -4.16 0.60
CA LEU A 115 -7.54 -3.32 -0.59
C LEU A 115 -9.04 -3.06 -0.80
N ARG A 116 -9.89 -4.07 -0.59
CA ARG A 116 -11.36 -3.91 -0.62
C ARG A 116 -11.85 -2.90 0.42
N GLN A 117 -11.28 -2.93 1.62
CA GLN A 117 -11.65 -2.02 2.71
C GLN A 117 -11.18 -0.58 2.47
N GLN A 118 -9.94 -0.41 1.97
CA GLN A 118 -9.31 0.90 1.85
C GLN A 118 -9.73 1.67 0.60
N PHE A 119 -9.82 0.99 -0.55
CA PHE A 119 -10.02 1.65 -1.84
C PHE A 119 -11.45 1.52 -2.37
N SER A 120 -12.39 1.03 -1.55
CA SER A 120 -13.75 0.66 -1.99
C SER A 120 -13.74 -0.17 -3.28
N MET A 121 -12.71 -1.00 -3.48
CA MET A 121 -12.58 -1.96 -4.58
C MET A 121 -13.53 -3.14 -4.35
N GLN A 122 -14.79 -2.85 -4.05
CA GLN A 122 -15.88 -3.82 -4.07
C GLN A 122 -15.93 -4.40 -5.49
N GLY A 123 -16.13 -5.71 -5.63
CA GLY A 123 -16.36 -6.34 -6.95
C GLY A 123 -15.14 -6.81 -7.75
N PHE A 124 -13.91 -6.70 -7.24
CA PHE A 124 -12.79 -7.46 -7.82
C PHE A 124 -12.98 -8.96 -7.53
N ASN A 125 -13.55 -9.67 -8.52
CA ASN A 125 -13.68 -11.12 -8.51
C ASN A 125 -12.57 -11.75 -9.33
N LEU A 126 -11.40 -11.90 -8.71
CA LEU A 126 -10.25 -12.54 -9.33
C LEU A 126 -10.37 -14.07 -9.22
N THR A 127 -10.31 -14.75 -10.36
CA THR A 127 -10.25 -16.21 -10.45
C THR A 127 -8.84 -16.65 -10.81
N LEU A 128 -8.47 -17.86 -10.37
CA LEU A 128 -7.21 -18.48 -10.77
C LEU A 128 -7.19 -18.68 -12.29
N ASP A 129 -6.14 -18.17 -12.94
CA ASP A 129 -5.91 -18.34 -14.37
C ASP A 129 -4.87 -19.45 -14.61
N THR A 130 -3.67 -19.28 -14.06
CA THR A 130 -2.59 -20.28 -14.16
C THR A 130 -1.62 -20.20 -12.97
N VAL A 131 -0.85 -21.26 -12.78
CA VAL A 131 0.30 -21.30 -11.87
C VAL A 131 1.51 -21.71 -12.69
N GLU A 132 2.55 -20.88 -12.69
CA GLU A 132 3.78 -21.11 -13.43
C GLU A 132 4.94 -21.23 -12.44
N THR A 133 5.92 -22.06 -12.76
CA THR A 133 7.16 -22.15 -11.97
C THR A 133 8.23 -21.34 -12.66
N ARG A 134 8.88 -20.44 -11.92
CA ARG A 134 10.03 -19.66 -12.39
C ARG A 134 11.15 -19.70 -11.37
N THR A 135 12.39 -19.71 -11.84
CA THR A 135 13.54 -19.59 -10.96
C THR A 135 13.75 -18.12 -10.59
N ILE A 136 13.72 -17.80 -9.29
CA ILE A 136 14.09 -16.48 -8.75
C ILE A 136 15.14 -16.76 -7.67
N ASN A 137 16.32 -16.12 -7.76
CA ASN A 137 17.42 -16.32 -6.82
C ASN A 137 17.82 -17.79 -6.61
N ASP A 138 17.96 -18.54 -7.71
CA ASP A 138 18.24 -19.99 -7.75
C ASP A 138 17.19 -20.90 -7.05
N GLU A 139 16.02 -20.37 -6.68
CA GLU A 139 14.90 -21.09 -6.09
C GLU A 139 13.74 -21.22 -7.09
N GLU A 140 13.12 -22.39 -7.17
CA GLU A 140 11.88 -22.57 -7.94
C GLU A 140 10.70 -21.94 -7.18
N VAL A 141 10.14 -20.88 -7.75
CA VAL A 141 9.06 -20.08 -7.17
C VAL A 141 7.79 -20.28 -7.99
N ALA A 142 6.67 -20.50 -7.31
CA ALA A 142 5.35 -20.58 -7.93
C ALA A 142 4.77 -19.17 -8.13
N LEU A 143 4.68 -18.74 -9.39
CA LEU A 143 3.96 -17.54 -9.82
C LEU A 143 2.50 -17.90 -10.01
N THR A 144 1.61 -17.29 -9.23
CA THR A 144 0.17 -17.52 -9.33
C THR A 144 -0.48 -16.36 -10.07
N TYR A 145 -1.03 -16.64 -11.25
CA TYR A 145 -1.74 -15.67 -12.08
C TYR A 145 -3.24 -15.76 -11.87
N ARG A 146 -3.89 -14.60 -11.80
CA ARG A 146 -5.33 -14.46 -11.66
C ARG A 146 -5.85 -13.42 -12.62
N LYS A 147 -7.10 -13.60 -13.03
CA LYS A 147 -7.82 -12.67 -13.90
C LYS A 147 -9.18 -12.36 -13.32
N GLY A 148 -9.72 -11.20 -13.64
CA GLY A 148 -11.07 -10.83 -13.29
C GLY A 148 -11.50 -9.56 -13.97
N GLU A 149 -12.63 -9.03 -13.56
CA GLU A 149 -13.14 -7.75 -14.01
C GLU A 149 -13.41 -6.87 -12.79
N ASP A 150 -13.24 -5.57 -12.95
CA ASP A 150 -13.70 -4.59 -11.99
C ASP A 150 -15.21 -4.29 -12.15
N ASN A 151 -15.77 -3.41 -11.33
CA ASN A 151 -17.18 -3.02 -11.43
C ASN A 151 -17.55 -2.28 -12.72
N PHE A 152 -16.56 -1.79 -13.47
CA PHE A 152 -16.74 -1.05 -14.71
C PHE A 152 -16.59 -1.97 -15.93
N GLY A 153 -16.35 -3.27 -15.72
CA GLY A 153 -16.15 -4.26 -16.77
C GLY A 153 -14.75 -4.22 -17.38
N ALA A 154 -13.80 -3.52 -16.75
CA ALA A 154 -12.41 -3.53 -17.20
C ALA A 154 -11.74 -4.83 -16.78
N SER A 155 -11.17 -5.56 -17.74
CA SER A 155 -10.40 -6.77 -17.48
C SER A 155 -9.13 -6.43 -16.71
N TYR A 156 -8.82 -7.26 -15.71
CA TYR A 156 -7.73 -7.07 -14.78
C TYR A 156 -6.91 -8.34 -14.63
N ARG A 157 -5.60 -8.17 -14.48
CA ARG A 157 -4.64 -9.24 -14.23
C ARG A 157 -3.94 -9.03 -12.90
N GLN A 158 -3.62 -10.15 -12.26
CA GLN A 158 -2.81 -10.18 -11.05
C GLN A 158 -1.81 -11.33 -11.16
N MET A 159 -0.58 -11.10 -10.73
CA MET A 159 0.42 -12.13 -10.47
C MET A 159 0.89 -11.97 -9.03
N SER A 160 1.07 -13.08 -8.33
CA SER A 160 1.69 -13.06 -7.01
C SER A 160 2.61 -14.25 -6.78
N ALA A 161 3.62 -14.04 -5.96
CA ALA A 161 4.58 -15.05 -5.58
C ALA A 161 5.19 -14.76 -4.21
N LEU A 162 5.64 -15.82 -3.54
CA LEU A 162 6.39 -15.74 -2.30
C LEU A 162 7.73 -16.47 -2.50
N PHE A 163 8.83 -15.77 -2.25
CA PHE A 163 10.18 -16.29 -2.46
C PHE A 163 11.14 -15.85 -1.35
N ASN A 164 12.33 -16.44 -1.29
CA ASN A 164 13.38 -16.00 -0.36
C ASN A 164 14.32 -15.02 -1.07
N GLY A 165 14.26 -13.75 -0.69
CA GLY A 165 15.25 -12.75 -1.08
C GLY A 165 16.46 -12.75 -0.13
N SER A 166 17.50 -12.02 -0.52
CA SER A 166 18.73 -11.80 0.24
C SER A 166 18.52 -11.34 1.69
N LYS A 167 17.39 -10.70 1.99
CA LYS A 167 17.04 -10.11 3.30
C LYS A 167 15.84 -10.79 3.97
N GLY A 168 15.45 -11.97 3.52
CA GLY A 168 14.36 -12.78 4.08
C GLY A 168 13.26 -13.07 3.06
N LYS A 169 12.11 -13.56 3.56
CA LYS A 169 10.95 -13.83 2.69
C LYS A 169 10.45 -12.53 2.06
N VAL A 170 10.09 -12.59 0.79
CA VAL A 170 9.53 -11.47 0.04
C VAL A 170 8.28 -11.96 -0.67
N PHE A 171 7.19 -11.23 -0.47
CA PHE A 171 5.96 -11.39 -1.21
C PHE A 171 5.89 -10.31 -2.28
N ILE A 172 5.69 -10.73 -3.53
CA ILE A 172 5.42 -9.84 -4.65
C ILE A 172 3.96 -10.00 -5.07
N LEU A 173 3.31 -8.87 -5.29
CA LEU A 173 1.99 -8.78 -5.89
C LEU A 173 2.06 -7.76 -7.03
N VAL A 174 1.81 -8.21 -8.25
CA VAL A 174 1.72 -7.37 -9.42
C VAL A 174 0.29 -7.36 -9.91
N GLN A 175 -0.26 -6.18 -10.18
CA GLN A 175 -1.65 -6.05 -10.58
C GLN A 175 -1.84 -4.90 -11.57
N GLY A 176 -2.79 -5.03 -12.50
CA GLY A 176 -3.06 -3.99 -13.48
C GLY A 176 -4.19 -4.35 -14.42
N THR A 177 -4.67 -3.36 -15.17
CA THR A 177 -5.64 -3.62 -16.24
C THR A 177 -4.97 -4.45 -17.34
N GLU A 178 -5.77 -5.22 -18.08
CA GLU A 178 -5.30 -5.98 -19.25
C GLU A 178 -4.56 -5.07 -20.25
N ALA A 179 -5.06 -3.85 -20.45
CA ALA A 179 -4.48 -2.87 -21.35
C ALA A 179 -3.15 -2.29 -20.85
N GLY A 180 -2.99 -2.15 -19.53
CA GLY A 180 -1.77 -1.67 -18.87
C GLY A 180 -0.75 -2.76 -18.55
N TRP A 181 -1.08 -4.04 -18.81
CA TRP A 181 -0.20 -5.16 -18.51
C TRP A 181 0.94 -5.27 -19.52
N ASN A 182 2.18 -5.29 -19.03
CA ASN A 182 3.36 -5.50 -19.85
C ASN A 182 4.16 -6.69 -19.32
N GLN A 183 4.05 -7.83 -20.01
CA GLN A 183 4.69 -9.08 -19.61
C GLN A 183 6.22 -8.98 -19.67
N ALA A 184 6.78 -8.34 -20.69
CA ALA A 184 8.23 -8.19 -20.81
C ALA A 184 8.81 -7.36 -19.65
N THR A 185 8.13 -6.26 -19.29
CA THR A 185 8.52 -5.45 -18.13
C THR A 185 8.44 -6.24 -16.82
N LEU A 186 7.42 -7.09 -16.65
CA LEU A 186 7.32 -7.96 -15.49
C LEU A 186 8.46 -8.98 -15.46
N ASP A 187 8.76 -9.59 -16.60
CA ASP A 187 9.80 -10.60 -16.71
C ASP A 187 11.18 -10.02 -16.40
N ASP A 188 11.51 -8.86 -16.98
CA ASP A 188 12.75 -8.12 -16.70
C ASP A 188 12.87 -7.76 -15.21
N PHE A 189 11.75 -7.35 -14.59
CA PHE A 189 11.73 -7.05 -13.17
C PHE A 189 11.99 -8.29 -12.32
N LEU A 190 11.31 -9.40 -12.61
CA LEU A 190 11.47 -10.66 -11.90
C LEU A 190 12.90 -11.21 -12.00
N ASP A 191 13.53 -11.08 -13.17
CA ASP A 191 14.92 -11.49 -13.38
C ASP A 191 15.93 -10.63 -12.62
N SER A 192 15.53 -9.43 -12.20
CA SER A 192 16.37 -8.53 -11.40
C SER A 192 16.32 -8.78 -9.89
N LEU A 193 15.40 -9.63 -9.41
CA LEU A 193 15.17 -9.85 -7.97
C LEU A 193 16.21 -10.77 -7.34
N HIS A 194 16.82 -10.28 -6.25
CA HIS A 194 17.82 -11.00 -5.45
C HIS A 194 17.60 -10.91 -3.92
#